data_AF-A0A9D8K7L7-F1
#
_entry.id   AF-A0A9D8K7L7-F1
#
_cell.length_a   1.000
_cell.length_b   1.000
_cell.length_c   1.000
_cell.angle_alpha   90.00
_cell.angle_beta   90.00
_cell.angle_gamma   90.00
#
_symmetry.space_group_name_H-M   'P 1'
#
loop_
_entity.id
_entity.type
_entity.pdbx_description
1 polymer ?
#
loop_
_entity_poly.entity_id
_entity_poly.type
_entity_poly.pdbx_seq_one_letter_code
_entity_poly.pdbx_strand_id
1 'polypeptide(L)'
;MANGGWPAPDVPFFSSLPPPMAPHRSVPLAWWAKLSGLTGAGILASGVVALGSVAAVVTPQPACAADPYPEAVAFSRTAAKAVLNQDGRETCLRGKLTKALLKLSDSCDAAGQRNALCALASKAVVETPMSLTFMEDTSRQLLDLSGGQ
;
A
#
# COMPACT_ATOMS: atom_id res chain seq x y z
N MET A 1 18.68 40.57 31.23
CA MET A 1 19.84 40.76 30.32
C MET A 1 20.12 39.39 29.72
N ALA A 2 19.51 39.10 28.56
CA ALA A 2 20.16 38.97 27.24
C ALA A 2 20.83 37.59 27.08
N ASN A 3 20.77 36.85 25.98
CA ASN A 3 20.03 36.84 24.71
C ASN A 3 20.52 35.55 24.01
N GLY A 4 19.66 34.85 23.27
CA GLY A 4 20.04 33.66 22.48
C GLY A 4 18.86 32.73 22.33
N GLY A 5 17.88 33.00 21.47
CA GLY A 5 18.08 33.30 20.05
C GLY A 5 18.21 31.99 19.27
N TRP A 6 17.23 31.09 19.39
CA TRP A 6 17.10 29.96 18.48
C TRP A 6 16.40 30.45 17.21
N PRO A 7 17.00 30.26 16.02
CA PRO A 7 16.35 30.65 14.78
C PRO A 7 15.15 29.74 14.51
N ALA A 8 14.00 30.36 14.21
CA ALA A 8 12.90 29.70 13.53
C ALA A 8 13.34 29.32 12.10
N PRO A 9 13.17 28.08 11.64
CA PRO A 9 13.07 27.82 10.22
C PRO A 9 11.64 28.13 9.77
N ASP A 10 11.49 29.31 9.18
CA ASP A 10 10.44 29.62 8.22
C ASP A 10 10.65 28.72 6.99
N VAL A 11 9.89 27.61 6.90
CA VAL A 11 9.66 26.92 5.62
C VAL A 11 8.21 26.44 5.53
N PRO A 12 7.47 26.85 4.48
CA PRO A 12 6.16 26.29 4.16
C PRO A 12 6.38 24.96 3.43
N PHE A 13 5.88 23.83 3.96
CA PHE A 13 5.94 22.56 3.24
C PHE A 13 4.59 21.84 3.21
N PHE A 14 3.56 22.59 2.82
CA PHE A 14 2.32 22.05 2.27
C PHE A 14 2.49 21.78 0.75
N SER A 15 3.55 21.09 0.35
CA SER A 15 3.78 20.71 -1.05
C SER A 15 4.71 19.50 -1.18
N SER A 16 4.21 18.36 -0.74
CA SER A 16 4.57 17.10 -1.37
C SER A 16 3.33 16.23 -1.41
N LEU A 17 2.56 16.45 -2.47
CA LEU A 17 1.82 15.37 -3.11
C LEU A 17 2.76 14.14 -3.16
N PRO A 18 2.29 12.95 -2.77
CA PRO A 18 3.07 11.74 -3.01
C PRO A 18 3.39 11.65 -4.51
N PRO A 19 4.62 11.28 -4.91
CA PRO A 19 4.89 11.03 -6.32
C PRO A 19 3.95 9.92 -6.83
N PRO A 20 3.40 10.04 -8.05
CA PRO A 20 2.70 8.91 -8.65
C PRO A 20 3.68 7.74 -8.70
N MET A 21 3.35 6.66 -8.01
CA MET A 21 4.13 5.42 -8.07
C MET A 21 4.19 4.99 -9.53
N ALA A 22 5.40 4.93 -10.06
CA ALA A 22 5.65 4.34 -11.36
C ALA A 22 5.12 2.89 -11.34
N PRO A 23 4.42 2.44 -12.40
CA PRO A 23 3.91 1.10 -12.46
C PRO A 23 5.06 0.11 -12.36
N HIS A 24 5.00 -0.76 -11.35
CA HIS A 24 5.77 -1.99 -11.33
C HIS A 24 5.53 -2.71 -12.64
N ARG A 25 6.62 -2.97 -13.36
CA ARG A 25 6.73 -3.73 -14.60
C ARG A 25 5.84 -4.97 -14.52
N SER A 26 4.64 -4.85 -15.07
CA SER A 26 3.70 -5.94 -15.23
C SER A 26 4.43 -7.06 -15.98
N VAL A 27 4.62 -8.19 -15.31
CA VAL A 27 4.99 -9.43 -15.99
C VAL A 27 3.79 -9.76 -16.87
N PRO A 28 3.91 -9.77 -18.21
CA PRO A 28 2.76 -10.04 -19.06
C PRO A 28 2.31 -11.48 -18.83
N LEU A 29 1.07 -11.65 -18.38
CA LEU A 29 0.34 -12.93 -18.26
C LEU A 29 0.05 -13.59 -19.63
N ALA A 30 0.90 -13.37 -20.65
CA ALA A 30 0.68 -13.74 -22.04
C ALA A 30 1.52 -14.95 -22.50
N TRP A 31 1.86 -15.89 -21.60
CA TRP A 31 2.75 -17.01 -21.93
C TRP A 31 2.06 -18.37 -22.10
N TRP A 32 0.79 -18.53 -21.75
CA TRP A 32 0.09 -19.83 -21.76
C TRP A 32 -0.88 -20.02 -22.96
N ALA A 33 -1.07 -19.00 -23.81
CA ALA A 33 -2.00 -19.05 -24.94
C ALA A 33 -1.37 -19.54 -26.26
N LYS A 34 -0.35 -20.40 -26.21
CA LYS A 34 0.33 -20.88 -27.42
C LYS A 34 0.69 -22.35 -27.28
N LEU A 35 -0.27 -23.24 -27.58
CA LEU A 35 0.00 -24.63 -28.04
C LEU A 35 -1.23 -25.46 -28.47
N SER A 36 -2.34 -24.87 -28.88
CA SER A 36 -3.44 -25.67 -29.47
C SER A 36 -4.14 -24.92 -30.59
N GLY A 37 -3.93 -25.38 -31.83
CA GLY A 37 -4.65 -24.86 -32.99
C GLY A 37 -3.93 -24.95 -34.32
N LEU A 38 -3.29 -26.08 -34.63
CA LEU A 38 -2.97 -26.45 -36.01
C LEU A 38 -4.23 -27.04 -36.64
N THR A 39 -5.05 -26.25 -37.35
CA THR A 39 -5.91 -26.76 -38.44
C THR A 39 -6.49 -25.61 -39.26
N GLY A 40 -6.32 -25.68 -40.59
CA GLY A 40 -7.39 -25.30 -41.52
C GLY A 40 -7.31 -23.93 -42.20
N ALA A 41 -6.67 -23.94 -43.37
CA ALA A 41 -7.00 -23.22 -44.61
C ALA A 41 -8.28 -22.36 -44.68
N GLY A 42 -8.16 -21.17 -45.30
CA GLY A 42 -9.30 -20.48 -45.90
C GLY A 42 -9.09 -19.00 -46.20
N ILE A 43 -8.46 -18.68 -47.35
CA ILE A 43 -8.52 -17.35 -47.97
C ILE A 43 -9.91 -17.17 -48.59
N LEU A 44 -10.68 -16.14 -48.20
CA LEU A 44 -11.66 -15.50 -49.06
C LEU A 44 -11.80 -14.01 -48.73
N ALA A 45 -11.69 -13.21 -49.79
CA ALA A 45 -11.84 -11.77 -49.84
C ALA A 45 -13.31 -11.33 -49.63
N SER A 46 -13.51 -10.16 -49.02
CA SER A 46 -14.44 -9.08 -49.45
C SER A 46 -14.69 -8.12 -48.29
N GLY A 47 -14.60 -6.82 -48.59
CA GLY A 47 -14.58 -5.75 -47.59
C GLY A 47 -15.93 -5.40 -46.97
N VAL A 48 -15.86 -4.62 -45.88
CA VAL A 48 -16.82 -3.58 -45.49
C VAL A 48 -16.03 -2.55 -44.67
N VAL A 49 -16.07 -1.28 -45.12
CA VAL A 49 -15.63 -0.14 -44.31
C VAL A 49 -16.72 0.12 -43.28
N ALA A 50 -16.46 -0.19 -42.01
CA ALA A 50 -17.30 0.25 -40.91
C ALA A 50 -16.58 1.40 -40.19
N LEU A 51 -16.97 2.64 -40.52
CA LEU A 51 -16.69 3.84 -39.74
C LEU A 51 -17.46 3.74 -38.41
N GLY A 52 -16.97 2.91 -37.49
CA GLY A 52 -17.50 2.77 -36.15
C GLY A 52 -17.04 3.93 -35.28
N SER A 53 -17.96 4.81 -34.92
CA SER A 53 -17.77 5.86 -33.93
C SER A 53 -17.14 5.27 -32.67
N VAL A 54 -15.90 5.66 -32.36
CA VAL A 54 -15.29 5.35 -31.06
C VAL A 54 -15.99 6.21 -30.01
N ALA A 55 -17.12 5.70 -29.50
CA ALA A 55 -17.59 6.11 -28.20
C ALA A 55 -16.46 5.77 -27.23
N ALA A 56 -15.69 6.78 -26.82
CA ALA A 56 -14.70 6.67 -25.78
C ALA A 56 -15.46 6.27 -24.51
N VAL A 57 -15.54 4.96 -24.27
CA VAL A 57 -16.05 4.41 -23.02
C VAL A 57 -15.03 4.84 -21.99
N VAL A 58 -15.33 5.92 -21.28
CA VAL A 58 -14.62 6.29 -20.07
C VAL A 58 -14.94 5.21 -19.06
N THR A 59 -14.18 4.12 -19.09
CA THR A 59 -14.19 3.15 -18.01
C THR A 59 -13.70 3.90 -16.78
N PRO A 60 -14.49 4.00 -15.70
CA PRO A 60 -13.96 4.51 -14.44
C PRO A 60 -12.74 3.66 -14.11
N GLN A 61 -11.57 4.29 -14.08
CA GLN A 61 -10.37 3.61 -13.61
C GLN A 61 -10.68 3.17 -12.18
N PRO A 62 -10.56 1.87 -11.86
CA PRO A 62 -10.68 1.45 -10.48
C PRO A 62 -9.61 2.21 -9.70
N ALA A 63 -10.03 3.02 -8.73
CA ALA A 63 -9.12 3.53 -7.73
C ALA A 63 -8.31 2.33 -7.22
N CYS A 64 -6.97 2.41 -7.27
CA CYS A 64 -6.10 1.31 -6.89
C CYS A 64 -6.64 0.68 -5.61
N ALA A 65 -7.15 -0.55 -5.71
CA ALA A 65 -7.81 -1.18 -4.59
C ALA A 65 -6.79 -1.32 -3.46
N ALA A 66 -7.13 -0.78 -2.30
CA ALA A 66 -6.40 -1.07 -1.07
C ALA A 66 -6.24 -2.58 -0.94
N ASP A 67 -5.11 -3.03 -0.40
CA ASP A 67 -4.92 -4.44 -0.13
C ASP A 67 -6.05 -4.95 0.76
N PRO A 68 -6.54 -6.18 0.53
CA PRO A 68 -7.58 -6.74 1.37
C PRO A 68 -7.15 -6.79 2.84
N TYR A 69 -8.14 -6.57 3.72
CA TYR A 69 -7.94 -6.43 5.17
C TYR A 69 -7.15 -7.57 5.82
N PRO A 70 -7.43 -8.86 5.55
CA PRO A 70 -6.68 -9.94 6.20
C PRO A 70 -5.20 -9.95 5.81
N GLU A 71 -4.85 -9.57 4.59
CA GLU A 71 -3.49 -9.46 4.09
C GLU A 71 -2.76 -8.29 4.77
N ALA A 72 -3.43 -7.16 4.95
CA ALA A 72 -2.87 -6.01 5.66
C ALA A 72 -2.61 -6.32 7.15
N VAL A 73 -3.51 -7.07 7.80
CA VAL A 73 -3.33 -7.56 9.17
C VAL A 73 -2.16 -8.55 9.25
N ALA A 74 -2.08 -9.52 8.34
CA ALA A 74 -0.99 -10.51 8.30
C ALA A 74 0.39 -9.84 8.08
N PHE A 75 0.46 -8.86 7.18
CA PHE A 75 1.66 -8.07 6.95
C PHE A 75 2.08 -7.30 8.21
N SER A 76 1.11 -6.69 8.90
CA SER A 76 1.35 -5.95 10.15
C SER A 76 1.81 -6.85 11.29
N ARG A 77 1.24 -8.05 11.44
CA ARG A 77 1.74 -9.06 12.39
C ARG A 77 3.19 -9.45 12.11
N THR A 78 3.54 -9.61 10.83
CA THR A 78 4.91 -9.97 10.44
C THR A 78 5.91 -8.86 10.77
N ALA A 79 5.52 -7.60 10.53
CA ALA A 79 6.34 -6.44 10.93
C ALA A 79 6.49 -6.35 12.46
N ALA A 80 5.39 -6.52 13.20
CA ALA A 80 5.40 -6.51 14.67
C ALA A 80 6.30 -7.60 15.26
N LYS A 81 6.25 -8.83 14.73
CA LYS A 81 7.14 -9.91 15.14
C LYS A 81 8.61 -9.60 14.85
N ALA A 82 8.91 -8.98 13.71
CA ALA A 82 10.28 -8.58 13.38
C ALA A 82 10.83 -7.52 14.35
N VAL A 83 9.98 -6.57 14.79
CA VAL A 83 10.37 -5.60 15.83
C VAL A 83 10.69 -6.29 17.14
N LEU A 84 9.81 -7.19 17.61
CA LEU A 84 9.98 -7.89 18.89
C LEU A 84 11.18 -8.85 18.90
N ASN A 85 11.48 -9.46 17.75
CA ASN A 85 12.66 -10.31 17.59
C ASN A 85 13.94 -9.51 17.28
N GLN A 86 13.84 -8.18 17.18
CA GLN A 86 14.94 -7.30 16.76
C GLN A 86 15.62 -7.78 15.47
N ASP A 87 14.80 -8.22 14.51
CA ASP A 87 15.21 -8.84 13.25
C ASP A 87 15.65 -7.77 12.24
N GLY A 88 16.78 -7.13 12.53
CA GLY A 88 17.40 -6.11 11.69
C GLY A 88 17.74 -4.82 12.42
N ARG A 89 18.23 -3.83 11.66
CA ARG A 89 18.56 -2.51 12.21
C ARG A 89 17.29 -1.74 12.56
N GLU A 90 17.34 -0.96 13.64
CA GLU A 90 16.23 -0.13 14.12
C GLU A 90 15.57 0.71 13.01
N THR A 91 16.37 1.35 12.15
CA THR A 91 15.85 2.18 11.05
C THR A 91 15.06 1.38 10.02
N CYS A 92 15.45 0.14 9.76
CA CYS A 92 14.76 -0.77 8.85
C CYS A 92 13.46 -1.28 9.48
N LEU A 93 13.52 -1.67 10.76
CA LEU A 93 12.35 -2.09 11.54
C LEU A 93 11.30 -0.97 11.62
N ARG A 94 11.74 0.26 11.85
CA ARG A 94 10.88 1.45 11.83
C ARG A 94 10.21 1.62 10.49
N GLY A 95 10.97 1.61 9.39
CA GLY A 95 10.39 1.71 8.05
C GLY A 95 9.38 0.60 7.74
N LYS A 96 9.70 -0.64 8.14
CA LYS A 96 8.83 -1.81 7.93
C LYS A 96 7.54 -1.71 8.73
N LEU A 97 7.61 -1.33 10.00
CA LEU A 97 6.45 -1.15 10.87
C LEU A 97 5.57 0.01 10.40
N THR A 98 6.16 1.18 10.09
CA THR A 98 5.41 2.33 9.56
C THR A 98 4.69 1.97 8.26
N LYS A 99 5.38 1.31 7.31
CA LYS A 99 4.77 0.85 6.05
C LYS A 99 3.60 -0.10 6.32
N ALA A 100 3.75 -1.00 7.28
CA ALA A 100 2.70 -1.95 7.62
C ALA A 100 1.47 -1.27 8.23
N LEU A 101 1.68 -0.35 9.17
CA LEU A 101 0.61 0.42 9.79
C LEU A 101 -0.12 1.32 8.79
N LEU A 102 0.59 1.92 7.83
CA LEU A 102 -0.02 2.69 6.75
C LEU A 102 -0.90 1.82 5.86
N LYS A 103 -0.38 0.67 5.41
CA LYS A 103 -1.13 -0.31 4.60
C LYS A 103 -2.36 -0.82 5.35
N LEU A 104 -2.23 -1.03 6.66
CA LEU A 104 -3.34 -1.44 7.52
C LEU A 104 -4.39 -0.34 7.68
N SER A 105 -3.98 0.91 7.89
CA SER A 105 -4.91 2.04 7.99
C SER A 105 -5.68 2.28 6.69
N ASP A 106 -5.01 2.17 5.54
CA ASP A 106 -5.63 2.28 4.22
C ASP A 106 -6.64 1.14 3.98
N SER A 107 -6.25 -0.09 4.31
CA SER A 107 -7.13 -1.26 4.22
C SER A 107 -8.32 -1.19 5.18
N CYS A 108 -8.13 -0.63 6.38
CA CYS A 108 -9.21 -0.36 7.33
C CYS A 108 -10.24 0.62 6.75
N ASP A 109 -9.79 1.70 6.12
CA ASP A 109 -10.67 2.68 5.49
C ASP A 109 -11.44 2.07 4.32
N ALA A 110 -10.72 1.37 3.43
CA ALA A 110 -11.31 0.70 2.27
C ALA A 110 -12.31 -0.41 2.64
N ALA A 111 -12.07 -1.14 3.74
CA ALA A 111 -12.97 -2.17 4.25
C ALA A 111 -14.07 -1.63 5.17
N GLY A 112 -14.10 -0.32 5.46
CA GLY A 112 -15.04 0.31 6.38
C GLY A 112 -14.92 -0.19 7.83
N GLN A 113 -13.76 -0.71 8.22
CA GLN A 113 -13.53 -1.31 9.54
C GLN A 113 -13.21 -0.23 10.57
N ARG A 114 -13.87 -0.31 11.74
CA ARG A 114 -13.71 0.62 12.87
C ARG A 114 -13.32 -0.09 14.18
N ASN A 115 -12.62 -1.21 14.06
CA ASN A 115 -12.19 -1.99 15.22
C ASN A 115 -10.96 -1.38 15.93
N ALA A 116 -10.64 -1.89 17.12
CA ALA A 116 -9.51 -1.42 17.92
C ALA A 116 -8.16 -1.50 17.18
N LEU A 117 -8.00 -2.49 16.30
CA LEU A 117 -6.79 -2.67 15.51
C LEU A 117 -6.62 -1.55 14.47
N CYS A 118 -7.71 -1.13 13.84
CA CYS A 118 -7.72 0.03 12.94
C CYS A 118 -7.46 1.34 13.69
N ALA A 119 -8.06 1.52 14.87
CA ALA A 119 -7.79 2.70 15.70
C ALA A 119 -6.32 2.80 16.12
N LEU A 120 -5.70 1.65 16.46
CA LEU A 120 -4.28 1.58 16.77
C LEU A 120 -3.42 1.93 15.55
N ALA A 121 -3.75 1.41 14.37
CA ALA A 121 -3.02 1.72 13.14
C ALA A 121 -3.04 3.22 12.83
N SER A 122 -4.22 3.87 12.87
CA SER A 122 -4.35 5.31 12.60
C SER A 122 -3.62 6.19 13.63
N LYS A 123 -3.55 5.76 14.89
CA LYS A 123 -2.76 6.46 15.91
C LYS A 123 -1.26 6.27 15.70
N ALA A 124 -0.83 5.07 15.34
CA ALA A 124 0.60 4.77 15.24
C ALA A 124 1.24 5.40 13.99
N VAL A 125 0.49 5.62 12.90
CA VAL A 125 1.04 6.26 11.68
C VAL A 125 1.37 7.74 11.84
N VAL A 126 0.76 8.44 12.81
CA VAL A 126 1.02 9.88 13.07
C VAL A 126 2.22 10.10 13.99
N GLU A 127 2.70 9.07 14.69
CA GLU A 127 3.84 9.19 15.59
C GLU A 127 5.16 9.24 14.82
N THR A 128 5.76 10.43 14.78
CA THR A 128 7.05 10.67 14.12
C THR A 128 7.96 11.57 14.96
N PRO A 129 9.21 11.14 15.24
CA PRO A 129 9.83 9.85 14.95
C PRO A 129 9.43 8.76 15.97
N MET A 130 9.06 7.55 15.50
CA MET A 130 8.88 6.40 16.41
C MET A 130 10.19 6.00 17.07
N SER A 131 10.19 5.93 18.40
CA SER A 131 11.25 5.32 19.19
C SER A 131 11.15 3.78 19.17
N LEU A 132 12.27 3.08 19.44
CA LEU A 132 12.27 1.61 19.56
C LEU A 132 11.24 1.11 20.58
N THR A 133 11.17 1.76 21.74
CA THR A 133 10.22 1.40 22.80
C THR A 133 8.77 1.56 22.35
N PHE A 134 8.46 2.63 21.59
CA PHE A 134 7.13 2.81 21.02
C PHE A 134 6.81 1.73 19.98
N MET A 135 7.78 1.35 19.15
CA MET A 135 7.60 0.27 18.18
C MET A 135 7.32 -1.08 18.85
N GLU A 136 8.05 -1.40 19.93
CA GLU A 136 7.86 -2.64 20.69
C GLU A 136 6.48 -2.68 21.36
N ASP A 137 6.08 -1.59 22.02
CA ASP A 137 4.77 -1.47 22.66
C ASP A 137 3.62 -1.59 21.64
N THR A 138 3.71 -0.83 20.55
CA THR A 138 2.75 -0.90 19.43
C THR A 138 2.69 -2.31 18.84
N SER A 139 3.84 -2.98 18.70
CA SER A 139 3.90 -4.35 18.17
C SER A 139 3.22 -5.37 19.07
N ARG A 140 3.37 -5.24 20.40
CA ARG A 140 2.66 -6.09 21.37
C ARG A 140 1.16 -5.86 21.29
N GLN A 141 0.72 -4.61 21.33
CA GLN A 141 -0.71 -4.26 21.22
C GLN A 141 -1.31 -4.76 19.89
N LEU A 142 -0.57 -4.64 18.78
CA LEU A 142 -1.03 -5.12 17.48
C LEU A 142 -1.18 -6.65 17.47
N LEU A 143 -0.25 -7.40 18.05
CA LEU A 143 -0.33 -8.85 18.11
C LEU A 143 -1.46 -9.35 19.02
N ASP A 144 -1.72 -8.65 20.13
CA ASP A 144 -2.84 -8.93 21.02
C ASP A 144 -4.19 -8.71 20.31
N LEU A 145 -4.40 -7.51 19.75
CA LEU A 145 -5.64 -7.14 19.06
C LEU A 145 -5.89 -7.97 17.79
N SER A 146 -4.83 -8.42 17.14
CA SER A 146 -4.97 -9.24 15.95
C SER A 146 -5.15 -10.72 16.30
N GLY A 147 -4.47 -11.26 17.31
CA GLY A 147 -4.46 -12.69 17.66
C GLY A 147 -5.61 -13.16 18.57
N GLY A 148 -6.31 -12.24 19.23
CA GLY A 148 -7.42 -12.54 20.15
C GLY A 148 -8.79 -12.76 19.48
N GLN A 149 -8.85 -13.50 18.37
CA GLN A 149 -10.10 -13.84 17.68
C GLN A 149 -10.23 -15.33 17.42
#